data_AF-C3Z3D3-F1
#
_entry.id   AF-C3Z3D3-F1
#
_cell.length_a   1.000
_cell.length_b   1.000
_cell.length_c   1.000
_cell.angle_alpha   90.00
_cell.angle_beta   90.00
_cell.angle_gamma   90.00
#
_symmetry.space_group_name_H-M   'P 1'
#
loop_
_entity.id
_entity.type
_entity.pdbx_description
1 polymer ?
#
loop_
_entity_poly.entity_id
_entity_poly.type
_entity_poly.pdbx_seq_one_letter_code
_entity_poly.pdbx_strand_id
1 'polypeptide(L)'
;MSQLSDTVDDLKRNIDDMSQLSNTVDDLKRSMDDMSQLSDTVDDLKRNIDDMSQLSNTVDDLKRSMDDMSQLSDTVDDLKRNMDDMCQLSNTVDDLKRNIDDMSQLSNTVDDLKRNMDDMCQLSNTVDDLKRNMDDMSQLSDTVDGLKRSMDDMSQLSDAFDDMKRNIDDMSQLSNTVDDLKRNMDDMSQLSDTVDDLKRNMDIERNRSAVLEACLREPISCPEGYQLWRGICYKAFDTREPFNDAAAACRKDGGTLAMPRDAETNAFLISLFKSAGGYYDFFIGLQDQREKGRFEWADGSALGEYNSWAQGEPDGIGDCVVFGTSGFWKDKWFNYECDMSFGFVCQAIPGASCKSTISSSHSRCVNSTSSIS
;
A
#
# COMPACT_ATOMS: atom_id res chain seq x y z
N MET A 1 198.12 48.21 127.40
CA MET A 1 196.75 48.46 127.90
C MET A 1 195.91 49.37 127.00
N SER A 2 196.46 50.10 126.01
CA SER A 2 195.66 50.99 125.13
C SER A 2 194.68 50.25 124.18
N GLN A 3 194.98 49.03 123.75
CA GLN A 3 194.16 48.37 122.73
C GLN A 3 192.84 47.77 123.23
N LEU A 4 192.63 47.60 124.55
CA LEU A 4 191.37 47.04 125.06
C LEU A 4 190.22 48.05 125.02
N SER A 5 190.52 49.35 125.00
CA SER A 5 189.51 50.42 124.94
C SER A 5 188.87 50.51 123.56
N ASP A 6 189.68 50.49 122.49
CA ASP A 6 189.18 50.62 121.12
C ASP A 6 188.23 49.47 120.74
N THR A 7 188.52 48.25 121.19
CA THR A 7 187.65 47.08 120.95
C THR A 7 186.27 47.18 121.59
N VAL A 8 186.17 47.89 122.72
CA VAL A 8 184.89 48.06 123.43
C VAL A 8 184.02 49.08 122.70
N ASP A 9 184.63 50.16 122.20
CA ASP A 9 183.91 51.18 121.43
C ASP A 9 183.43 50.64 120.08
N ASP A 10 184.22 49.81 119.40
CA ASP A 10 183.79 49.07 118.20
C ASP A 10 182.63 48.09 118.50
N LEU A 11 182.69 47.39 119.65
CA LEU A 11 181.59 46.52 120.07
C LEU A 11 180.30 47.31 120.30
N LYS A 12 180.41 48.50 120.88
CA LYS A 12 179.28 49.37 121.20
C LYS A 12 178.62 49.90 119.94
N ARG A 13 179.44 50.29 118.95
CA ARG A 13 178.96 50.71 117.63
C ARG A 13 178.25 49.57 116.88
N ASN A 14 178.80 48.36 116.94
CA ASN A 14 178.15 47.17 116.36
C ASN A 14 176.83 46.81 117.05
N ILE A 15 176.72 47.05 118.36
CA ILE A 15 175.46 46.86 119.11
C ILE A 15 174.40 47.88 118.67
N ASP A 16 174.79 49.15 118.48
CA ASP A 16 173.88 50.19 117.97
C ASP A 16 173.44 49.89 116.52
N ASP A 17 174.35 49.42 115.66
CA ASP A 17 174.02 48.98 114.30
C ASP A 17 173.06 47.77 114.32
N MET A 18 173.25 46.84 115.27
CA MET A 18 172.34 45.70 115.47
C MET A 18 170.94 46.13 115.92
N SER A 19 170.85 47.18 116.73
CA SER A 19 169.57 47.74 117.20
C SER A 19 168.83 48.47 116.08
N GLN A 20 169.54 49.22 115.22
CA GLN A 20 168.94 49.80 114.01
C GLN A 20 168.45 48.72 113.04
N LEU A 21 169.21 47.63 112.89
CA LEU A 21 168.83 46.50 112.07
C LEU A 21 167.53 45.85 112.58
N SER A 22 167.36 45.71 113.90
CA SER A 22 166.13 45.18 114.50
C SER A 22 164.90 46.02 114.13
N ASN A 23 165.00 47.35 114.20
CA ASN A 23 163.88 48.24 113.82
C ASN A 23 163.54 48.14 112.33
N THR A 24 164.55 48.04 111.46
CA THR A 24 164.31 47.85 110.02
C THR A 24 163.63 46.51 109.71
N VAL A 25 163.93 45.45 110.48
CA VAL A 25 163.28 44.15 110.32
C VAL A 25 161.81 44.22 110.72
N ASP A 26 161.47 44.94 111.79
CA ASP A 26 160.08 45.12 112.22
C ASP A 26 159.26 45.95 111.22
N ASP A 27 159.86 47.00 110.63
CA ASP A 27 159.22 47.78 109.56
C ASP A 27 159.03 46.95 108.28
N LEU A 28 160.02 46.11 107.92
CA LEU A 28 159.88 45.15 106.82
C LEU A 28 158.74 44.16 107.08
N LYS A 29 158.58 43.72 108.33
CA LYS A 29 157.50 42.80 108.69
C LYS A 29 156.13 43.45 108.56
N ARG A 30 155.98 44.71 109.00
CA ARG A 30 154.75 45.49 108.74
C ARG A 30 154.46 45.64 107.25
N SER A 31 155.47 45.99 106.46
CA SER A 31 155.30 46.10 105.00
C SER A 31 154.92 44.77 104.35
N MET A 32 155.36 43.65 104.91
CA MET A 32 155.00 42.32 104.43
C MET A 32 153.55 41.96 104.79
N ASP A 33 153.06 42.36 105.97
CA ASP A 33 151.66 42.20 106.36
C ASP A 33 150.73 43.07 105.48
N ASP A 34 151.10 44.33 105.20
CA ASP A 34 150.35 45.21 104.29
C ASP A 34 150.30 44.65 102.86
N MET A 35 151.40 44.02 102.41
CA MET A 35 151.47 43.36 101.10
C MET A 35 150.58 42.11 101.03
N SER A 36 150.41 41.40 102.17
CA SER A 36 149.47 40.29 102.27
C SER A 36 148.02 40.78 102.15
N GLN A 37 147.64 41.87 102.83
CA GLN A 37 146.29 42.43 102.69
C GLN A 37 146.01 42.91 101.26
N LEU A 38 147.02 43.48 100.59
CA LEU A 38 146.90 43.87 99.19
C LEU A 38 146.65 42.64 98.29
N SER A 39 147.31 41.51 98.58
CA SER A 39 147.06 40.25 97.86
C SER A 39 145.59 39.83 97.96
N ASP A 40 145.00 39.89 99.16
CA ASP A 40 143.59 39.51 99.36
C ASP A 40 142.64 40.42 98.57
N THR A 41 142.90 41.74 98.53
CA THR A 41 142.06 42.67 97.74
C THR A 41 142.18 42.46 96.23
N VAL A 42 143.33 42.03 95.73
CA VAL A 42 143.53 41.70 94.32
C VAL A 42 142.74 40.45 93.96
N ASP A 43 142.69 39.45 94.84
CA ASP A 43 141.88 38.24 94.63
C ASP A 43 140.38 38.55 94.62
N ASP A 44 139.89 39.43 95.51
CA ASP A 44 138.50 39.90 95.48
C ASP A 44 138.17 40.70 94.20
N LEU A 45 139.09 41.56 93.74
CA LEU A 45 138.92 42.26 92.47
C LEU A 45 138.84 41.29 91.29
N LYS A 46 139.67 40.25 91.31
CA LYS A 46 139.68 39.21 90.28
C LYS A 46 138.35 38.46 90.24
N ARG A 47 137.78 38.16 91.41
CA ARG A 47 136.45 37.55 91.54
C ARG A 47 135.34 38.43 90.95
N ASN A 48 135.36 39.73 91.20
CA ASN A 48 134.40 40.67 90.62
C ASN A 48 134.54 40.80 89.09
N ILE A 49 135.76 40.71 88.56
CA ILE A 49 136.01 40.69 87.10
C ILE A 49 135.43 39.40 86.48
N ASP A 50 135.58 38.26 87.16
CA ASP A 50 134.98 37.00 86.73
C ASP A 50 133.44 37.08 86.74
N ASP A 51 132.84 37.63 87.80
CA ASP A 51 131.39 37.85 87.88
C ASP A 51 130.88 38.80 86.79
N MET A 52 131.63 39.86 86.48
CA MET A 52 131.30 40.79 85.39
C MET A 52 131.38 40.12 84.01
N SER A 53 132.32 39.18 83.84
CA SER A 53 132.43 38.36 82.62
C SER A 53 131.24 37.40 82.48
N GLN A 54 130.75 36.82 83.58
CA GLN A 54 129.52 36.02 83.56
C GLN A 54 128.30 36.88 83.18
N LEU A 55 128.22 38.11 83.70
CA LEU A 55 127.15 39.04 83.33
C LEU A 55 127.16 39.36 81.83
N SER A 56 128.34 39.51 81.22
CA SER A 56 128.46 39.69 79.76
C SER A 56 127.81 38.54 78.98
N ASN A 57 128.04 37.28 79.39
CA ASN A 57 127.44 36.13 78.72
C ASN A 57 125.91 36.13 78.82
N THR A 58 125.35 36.52 79.98
CA THR A 58 123.88 36.59 80.15
C THR A 58 123.22 37.66 79.27
N VAL A 59 123.91 38.78 79.01
CA VAL A 59 123.44 39.83 78.11
C VAL A 59 123.40 39.33 76.66
N ASP A 60 124.41 38.58 76.23
CA ASP A 60 124.44 37.97 74.90
C ASP A 60 123.31 36.95 74.71
N ASP A 61 123.01 36.15 75.74
CA ASP A 61 121.88 35.21 75.71
C ASP A 61 120.53 35.95 75.67
N LEU A 62 120.39 37.05 76.41
CA LEU A 62 119.19 37.91 76.34
C LEU A 62 119.00 38.48 74.93
N LYS A 63 120.09 38.89 74.28
CA LYS A 63 120.06 39.44 72.92
C LYS A 63 119.62 38.39 71.90
N ARG A 64 120.13 37.15 72.01
CA ARG A 64 119.65 36.02 71.19
C ARG A 64 118.15 35.79 71.39
N SER A 65 117.68 35.77 72.65
CA SER A 65 116.25 35.59 72.92
C SER A 65 115.38 36.72 72.37
N MET A 66 115.91 37.94 72.27
CA MET A 66 115.22 39.08 71.66
C MET A 66 115.15 38.94 70.14
N ASP A 67 116.22 38.44 69.50
CA ASP A 67 116.22 38.13 68.07
C ASP A 67 115.22 37.00 67.73
N ASP A 68 115.16 35.94 68.56
CA ASP A 68 114.17 34.87 68.43
C ASP A 68 112.72 35.41 68.57
N MET A 69 112.49 36.37 69.45
CA MET A 69 111.18 37.02 69.62
C MET A 69 110.80 37.89 68.40
N SER A 70 111.78 38.52 67.75
CA SER A 70 111.55 39.23 66.48
C SER A 70 111.16 38.26 65.36
N GLN A 71 111.83 37.13 65.25
CA GLN A 71 111.45 36.09 64.28
C GLN A 71 110.05 35.54 64.56
N LEU A 72 109.67 35.39 65.84
CA LEU A 72 108.30 35.02 66.20
C LEU A 72 107.29 36.07 65.73
N SER A 73 107.60 37.36 65.82
CA SER A 73 106.75 38.43 65.28
C SER A 73 106.52 38.28 63.77
N ASP A 74 107.57 37.99 63.00
CA ASP A 74 107.47 37.79 61.55
C ASP A 74 106.56 36.58 61.22
N THR A 75 106.69 35.48 61.97
CA THR A 75 105.82 34.31 61.78
C THR A 75 104.35 34.61 62.11
N VAL A 76 104.08 35.47 63.10
CA VAL A 76 102.71 35.89 63.45
C VAL A 76 102.10 36.73 62.34
N ASP A 77 102.89 37.61 61.71
CA ASP A 77 102.43 38.39 60.56
C ASP A 77 102.13 37.51 59.34
N ASP A 78 102.95 36.49 59.07
CA ASP A 78 102.68 35.51 58.01
C ASP A 78 101.45 34.64 58.32
N LEU A 79 101.26 34.25 59.58
CA LEU A 79 100.03 33.59 60.05
C LEU A 79 98.81 34.46 59.84
N LYS A 80 98.92 35.77 60.06
CA LYS A 80 97.85 36.74 59.84
C LYS A 80 97.50 36.88 58.36
N ARG A 81 98.50 36.93 57.48
CA ARG A 81 98.28 36.92 56.01
C ARG A 81 97.56 35.65 55.55
N ASN A 82 97.99 34.49 56.04
CA ASN A 82 97.32 33.22 55.74
C ASN A 82 95.86 33.19 56.24
N MET A 83 95.59 33.83 57.38
CA MET A 83 94.22 33.97 57.90
C MET A 83 93.38 34.89 57.02
N ASP A 84 93.94 36.00 56.52
CA ASP A 84 93.27 36.88 55.57
C ASP A 84 92.97 36.16 54.24
N ASP A 85 93.92 35.38 53.72
CA ASP A 85 93.73 34.54 52.53
C ASP A 85 92.64 33.47 52.75
N MET A 86 92.58 32.88 53.96
CA MET A 86 91.53 31.94 54.33
C MET A 86 90.13 32.60 54.39
N CYS A 87 90.05 33.86 54.83
CA CYS A 87 88.81 34.63 54.76
C CYS A 87 88.39 34.92 53.32
N GLN A 88 89.33 35.22 52.42
CA GLN A 88 89.03 35.37 50.99
C GLN A 88 88.52 34.05 50.39
N LEU A 89 89.14 32.92 50.76
CA LEU A 89 88.68 31.60 50.34
C LEU A 89 87.25 31.32 50.82
N SER A 90 86.89 31.71 52.05
CA SER A 90 85.52 31.58 52.56
C SER A 90 84.50 32.31 51.67
N ASN A 91 84.79 33.54 51.24
CA ASN A 91 83.89 34.29 50.36
C ASN A 91 83.69 33.57 49.01
N THR A 92 84.76 33.01 48.44
CA THR A 92 84.66 32.24 47.19
C THR A 92 83.84 30.96 47.35
N VAL A 93 83.92 30.31 48.51
CA VAL A 93 83.11 29.13 48.85
C VAL A 93 81.63 29.50 48.96
N ASP A 94 81.31 30.66 49.55
CA ASP A 94 79.93 31.14 49.64
C ASP A 94 79.33 31.47 48.26
N ASP A 95 80.12 32.08 47.37
CA ASP A 95 79.68 32.34 45.99
C ASP A 95 79.50 31.04 45.20
N LEU A 96 80.40 30.06 45.37
CA LEU A 96 80.23 28.72 44.81
C LEU A 96 78.95 28.05 45.31
N LYS A 97 78.62 28.22 46.59
CA LYS A 97 77.40 27.67 47.18
C LYS A 97 76.14 28.29 46.59
N ARG A 98 76.11 29.62 46.40
CA ARG A 98 75.00 30.30 45.70
C ARG A 98 74.80 29.77 44.28
N ASN A 99 75.89 29.60 43.53
CA ASN A 99 75.82 29.06 42.18
C ASN A 99 75.29 27.60 42.15
N ILE A 100 75.63 26.79 43.15
CA ILE A 100 75.08 25.43 43.30
C ILE A 100 73.58 25.47 43.61
N ASP A 101 73.14 26.41 44.46
CA ASP A 101 71.72 26.60 44.77
C ASP A 101 70.91 27.05 43.53
N ASP A 102 71.45 28.00 42.74
CA ASP A 102 70.84 28.45 41.48
C ASP A 102 70.75 27.31 40.44
N MET A 103 71.79 26.48 40.34
CA MET A 103 71.78 25.30 39.47
C MET A 103 70.74 24.26 39.91
N SER A 104 70.51 24.13 41.21
CA SER A 104 69.47 23.26 41.77
C SER A 104 68.06 23.78 41.44
N GLN A 105 67.86 25.11 41.46
CA GLN A 105 66.60 25.71 41.00
C GLN A 105 66.38 25.48 39.49
N LEU A 106 67.43 25.59 38.67
CA LEU A 106 67.35 25.28 37.24
C LEU A 106 66.93 23.82 37.01
N SER A 107 67.43 22.88 37.80
CA SER A 107 67.00 21.47 37.74
C SER A 107 65.48 21.32 37.94
N ASN A 108 64.91 22.00 38.92
CA ASN A 108 63.45 21.94 39.17
C ASN A 108 62.65 22.50 37.97
N THR A 109 63.11 23.58 37.35
CA THR A 109 62.43 24.14 36.17
C THR A 109 62.49 23.22 34.95
N VAL A 110 63.58 22.46 34.80
CA VAL A 110 63.70 21.44 33.74
C VAL A 110 62.74 20.29 33.99
N ASP A 111 62.58 19.85 35.24
CA ASP A 111 61.61 18.82 35.59
C ASP A 111 60.16 19.26 35.32
N ASP A 112 59.82 20.52 35.61
CA ASP A 112 58.50 21.07 35.29
C ASP A 112 58.27 21.19 33.78
N LEU A 113 59.28 21.62 33.02
CA LEU A 113 59.23 21.62 31.55
C LEU A 113 59.02 20.20 30.99
N LYS A 114 59.66 19.20 31.59
CA LYS A 114 59.51 17.81 31.20
C LYS A 114 58.09 17.30 31.46
N ARG A 115 57.50 17.61 32.62
CA ARG A 115 56.09 17.31 32.92
C ARG A 115 55.15 17.94 31.90
N ASN A 116 55.34 19.22 31.58
CA ASN A 116 54.53 19.90 30.57
C ASN A 116 54.66 19.26 29.17
N MET A 117 55.85 18.76 28.83
CA MET A 117 56.06 18.04 27.58
C MET A 117 55.34 16.69 27.58
N ASP A 118 55.34 15.98 28.71
CA ASP A 118 54.57 14.73 28.88
C ASP A 118 53.06 14.99 28.76
N ASP A 119 52.55 16.07 29.38
CA ASP A 119 51.14 16.48 29.26
C ASP A 119 50.77 16.86 27.82
N MET A 120 51.67 17.50 27.08
CA MET A 120 51.47 17.82 25.66
C MET A 120 51.40 16.55 24.79
N CYS A 121 52.22 15.54 25.09
CA CYS A 121 52.13 14.23 24.44
C CYS A 121 50.79 13.54 24.72
N GLN A 122 50.28 13.62 25.96
CA GLN A 122 48.95 13.12 26.29
C GLN A 122 47.87 13.86 25.52
N LEU A 123 47.97 15.19 25.40
CA LEU A 123 47.06 15.99 24.59
C LEU A 123 47.08 15.56 23.12
N SER A 124 48.26 15.27 22.55
CA SER A 124 48.36 14.74 21.19
C SER A 124 47.58 13.44 21.01
N ASN A 125 47.66 12.51 21.96
CA ASN A 125 46.89 11.26 21.88
C ASN A 125 45.37 11.52 21.91
N THR A 126 44.91 12.45 22.74
CA THR A 126 43.48 12.79 22.78
C THR A 126 43.00 13.43 21.48
N VAL A 127 43.83 14.23 20.82
CA VAL A 127 43.52 14.81 19.51
C VAL A 127 43.41 13.72 18.45
N ASP A 128 44.30 12.73 18.48
CA ASP A 128 44.24 11.59 17.57
C ASP A 128 42.96 10.76 17.79
N ASP A 129 42.55 10.54 19.04
CA ASP A 129 41.29 9.85 19.36
C ASP A 129 40.06 10.65 18.89
N LEU A 130 40.06 11.98 19.09
CA LEU A 130 39.04 12.88 18.57
C LEU A 130 38.94 12.81 17.04
N LYS A 131 40.08 12.72 16.36
CA LYS A 131 40.13 12.59 14.90
C LYS A 131 39.53 11.27 14.43
N ARG A 132 39.86 10.15 15.09
CA ARG A 132 39.23 8.85 14.80
C ARG A 132 37.71 8.89 14.98
N ASN A 133 37.23 9.50 16.07
CA ASN A 133 35.79 9.67 16.29
C ASN A 133 35.12 10.53 15.20
N MET A 134 35.83 11.51 14.68
CA MET A 134 35.35 12.34 13.57
C MET A 134 35.25 11.54 12.26
N ASP A 135 36.24 10.67 11.99
CA ASP A 135 36.23 9.76 10.85
C ASP A 135 35.07 8.74 10.96
N ASP A 136 34.84 8.19 12.15
CA ASP A 136 33.71 7.29 12.43
C ASP A 136 32.35 8.00 12.23
N MET A 137 32.25 9.26 12.65
CA MET A 137 31.04 10.08 12.42
C MET A 137 30.81 10.36 10.93
N SER A 138 31.87 10.51 10.14
CA SER A 138 31.76 10.63 8.68
C SER A 138 31.21 9.33 8.06
N GLN A 139 31.72 8.18 8.49
CA GLN A 139 31.19 6.89 8.02
C GLN A 139 29.71 6.71 8.39
N LEU A 140 29.31 7.17 9.59
CA LEU A 140 27.91 7.17 9.98
C LEU A 140 27.05 8.02 9.03
N SER A 141 27.53 9.17 8.58
CA SER A 141 26.86 9.98 7.56
C SER A 141 26.64 9.19 6.26
N ASP A 142 27.65 8.47 5.78
CA ASP A 142 27.54 7.64 4.58
C ASP A 142 26.48 6.54 4.74
N THR A 143 26.40 5.93 5.93
CA THR A 143 25.36 4.92 6.21
C THR A 143 23.96 5.50 6.24
N VAL A 144 23.80 6.74 6.74
CA VAL A 144 22.50 7.44 6.74
C VAL A 144 22.08 7.77 5.31
N ASP A 145 23.00 8.20 4.46
CA ASP A 145 22.73 8.42 3.04
C ASP A 145 22.37 7.11 2.31
N GLY A 146 22.99 5.99 2.69
CA GLY A 146 22.62 4.65 2.21
C GLY A 146 21.21 4.23 2.62
N LEU A 147 20.84 4.47 3.88
CA LEU A 147 19.50 4.24 4.41
C LEU A 147 18.46 5.09 3.71
N LYS A 148 18.77 6.37 3.43
CA LYS A 148 17.88 7.28 2.71
C LYS A 148 17.57 6.78 1.30
N ARG A 149 18.60 6.34 0.55
CA ARG A 149 18.40 5.73 -0.78
C ARG A 149 17.52 4.48 -0.71
N SER A 150 17.75 3.62 0.27
CA SER A 150 16.91 2.43 0.49
C SER A 150 15.44 2.79 0.79
N MET A 151 15.21 3.89 1.50
CA MET A 151 13.88 4.40 1.79
C MET A 151 13.20 4.96 0.53
N ASP A 152 13.94 5.67 -0.31
CA ASP A 152 13.45 6.16 -1.61
C ASP A 152 13.08 4.98 -2.54
N ASP A 153 13.90 3.92 -2.57
CA ASP A 153 13.60 2.69 -3.32
C ASP A 153 12.34 1.98 -2.79
N MET A 154 12.13 1.97 -1.46
CA MET A 154 10.93 1.42 -0.84
C MET A 154 9.68 2.24 -1.19
N SER A 155 9.81 3.57 -1.32
CA SER A 155 8.72 4.43 -1.78
C SER A 155 8.34 4.11 -3.23
N GLN A 156 9.34 3.94 -4.12
CA GLN A 156 9.09 3.54 -5.52
C GLN A 156 8.40 2.16 -5.60
N LEU A 157 8.73 1.24 -4.69
CA LEU A 157 8.04 -0.05 -4.61
C LEU A 157 6.57 0.11 -4.20
N SER A 158 6.27 1.05 -3.30
CA SER A 158 4.89 1.38 -2.93
C SER A 158 4.10 1.90 -4.13
N ASP A 159 4.68 2.83 -4.90
CA ASP A 159 4.05 3.37 -6.10
C ASP A 159 3.77 2.27 -7.14
N ALA A 160 4.73 1.35 -7.33
CA ALA A 160 4.55 0.20 -8.23
C ALA A 160 3.44 -0.76 -7.75
N PHE A 161 3.27 -0.92 -6.43
CA PHE A 161 2.18 -1.71 -5.87
C PHE A 161 0.81 -1.04 -6.11
N ASP A 162 0.73 0.27 -5.96
CA ASP A 162 -0.49 1.03 -6.26
C ASP A 162 -0.87 0.95 -7.74
N ASP A 163 0.09 1.02 -8.65
CA ASP A 163 -0.16 0.80 -10.08
C ASP A 163 -0.60 -0.64 -10.38
N MET A 164 -0.02 -1.64 -9.71
CA MET A 164 -0.47 -3.02 -9.82
C MET A 164 -1.91 -3.20 -9.34
N LYS A 165 -2.29 -2.50 -8.26
CA LYS A 165 -3.65 -2.52 -7.72
C LYS A 165 -4.64 -1.92 -8.71
N ARG A 166 -4.30 -0.80 -9.35
CA ARG A 166 -5.12 -0.22 -10.44
C ARG A 166 -5.35 -1.22 -11.58
N ASN A 167 -4.30 -1.93 -12.00
CA ASN A 167 -4.43 -2.95 -13.04
C ASN A 167 -5.33 -4.12 -12.61
N ILE A 168 -5.32 -4.51 -11.33
CA ILE A 168 -6.23 -5.52 -10.79
C ILE A 168 -7.68 -5.00 -10.80
N ASP A 169 -7.90 -3.75 -10.42
CA ASP A 169 -9.22 -3.12 -10.47
C ASP A 169 -9.74 -3.03 -11.91
N ASP A 170 -8.90 -2.69 -12.89
CA ASP A 170 -9.24 -2.71 -14.31
C ASP A 170 -9.55 -4.13 -14.81
N MET A 171 -8.80 -5.14 -14.34
CA MET A 171 -9.09 -6.55 -14.63
C MET A 171 -10.43 -7.01 -14.01
N SER A 172 -10.84 -6.42 -12.89
CA SER A 172 -12.17 -6.66 -12.32
C SER A 172 -13.28 -6.10 -13.20
N GLN A 173 -13.06 -4.97 -13.88
CA GLN A 173 -14.02 -4.45 -14.86
C GLN A 173 -14.23 -5.41 -16.04
N LEU A 174 -13.17 -6.15 -16.45
CA LEU A 174 -13.29 -7.20 -17.47
C LEU A 174 -14.27 -8.30 -17.04
N SER A 175 -14.34 -8.64 -15.75
CA SER A 175 -15.33 -9.60 -15.24
C SER A 175 -16.76 -9.15 -15.51
N ASN A 176 -17.08 -7.87 -15.29
CA ASN A 176 -18.40 -7.33 -15.57
C ASN A 176 -18.74 -7.40 -17.07
N THR A 177 -17.77 -7.11 -17.94
CA THR A 177 -17.99 -7.23 -19.40
C THR A 177 -18.23 -8.67 -19.86
N VAL A 178 -17.59 -9.65 -19.22
CA VAL A 178 -17.83 -11.08 -19.48
C VAL A 178 -19.24 -11.48 -19.05
N ASP A 179 -19.70 -10.99 -17.90
CA ASP A 179 -21.07 -11.24 -17.43
C ASP A 179 -22.12 -10.63 -18.37
N ASP A 180 -21.88 -9.42 -18.89
CA ASP A 180 -22.77 -8.80 -19.88
C ASP A 180 -22.76 -9.55 -21.22
N LEU A 181 -21.61 -10.01 -21.70
CA LEU A 181 -21.53 -10.86 -22.88
C LEU A 181 -22.30 -12.18 -22.70
N LYS A 182 -22.25 -12.76 -21.50
CA LYS A 182 -22.99 -13.98 -21.18
C LYS A 182 -24.50 -13.73 -21.22
N ARG A 183 -24.99 -12.63 -20.65
CA ARG A 183 -26.40 -12.23 -20.75
C ARG A 183 -26.85 -12.07 -22.21
N ASN A 184 -26.04 -11.39 -23.02
CA ASN A 184 -26.34 -11.24 -24.45
C ASN A 184 -26.39 -12.58 -25.20
N MET A 185 -25.56 -13.55 -24.82
CA MET A 185 -25.58 -14.89 -25.38
C MET A 185 -26.85 -15.65 -24.98
N ASP A 186 -27.29 -15.51 -23.73
CA ASP A 186 -28.55 -16.10 -23.25
C ASP A 186 -29.77 -15.47 -23.98
N ASP A 187 -29.76 -14.16 -24.20
CA ASP A 187 -30.82 -13.45 -24.96
C ASP A 187 -30.84 -13.90 -26.43
N MET A 188 -29.67 -14.11 -27.04
CA MET A 188 -29.57 -14.63 -28.41
C MET A 188 -30.11 -16.06 -28.52
N SER A 189 -29.89 -16.89 -27.50
CA SER A 189 -30.49 -18.23 -27.43
C SER A 189 -32.02 -18.16 -27.35
N GLN A 190 -32.57 -17.31 -26.50
CA GLN A 190 -34.02 -17.12 -26.40
C GLN A 190 -34.62 -16.62 -27.72
N LEU A 191 -33.93 -15.71 -28.42
CA LEU A 191 -34.37 -15.25 -29.74
C LEU A 191 -34.45 -16.40 -30.75
N SER A 192 -33.50 -17.35 -30.72
CA SER A 192 -33.55 -18.55 -31.57
C SER A 192 -34.82 -19.37 -31.32
N ASP A 193 -35.18 -19.59 -30.05
CA ASP A 193 -36.40 -20.33 -29.69
C ASP A 193 -37.66 -19.63 -30.21
N THR A 194 -37.72 -18.29 -30.10
CA THR A 194 -38.86 -17.52 -30.64
C THR A 194 -38.98 -17.61 -32.15
N VAL A 195 -37.86 -17.67 -32.87
CA VAL A 195 -37.83 -17.82 -34.33
C VAL A 195 -38.39 -19.20 -34.72
N ASP A 196 -38.02 -20.25 -33.99
CA ASP A 196 -38.52 -21.60 -34.22
C ASP A 196 -40.04 -21.70 -33.97
N ASP A 197 -40.54 -21.04 -32.92
CA ASP A 197 -41.98 -20.98 -32.65
C ASP A 197 -42.76 -20.20 -33.71
N LEU A 198 -42.23 -19.06 -34.16
CA LEU A 198 -42.82 -18.30 -35.27
C LEU A 198 -42.86 -19.12 -36.55
N LYS A 199 -41.81 -19.90 -36.83
CA LYS A 199 -41.76 -20.79 -38.00
C LYS A 199 -42.84 -21.87 -37.93
N ARG A 200 -43.01 -22.53 -36.77
CA ARG A 200 -44.11 -23.50 -36.56
C ARG A 200 -45.48 -22.86 -36.79
N ASN A 201 -45.69 -21.65 -36.29
CA ASN A 201 -46.96 -20.93 -36.47
C ASN A 201 -47.23 -20.59 -37.94
N MET A 202 -46.21 -20.15 -38.69
CA MET A 202 -46.35 -19.91 -40.12
C MET A 202 -46.70 -21.19 -40.90
N ASP A 203 -46.08 -22.32 -40.56
CA ASP A 203 -46.36 -23.61 -41.21
C ASP A 203 -47.81 -24.06 -40.95
N ILE A 204 -48.32 -23.85 -39.72
CA ILE A 204 -49.71 -24.12 -39.36
C ILE A 204 -50.67 -23.28 -40.22
N GLU A 205 -50.46 -21.97 -40.29
CA GLU A 205 -51.34 -21.08 -41.05
C GLU A 205 -51.28 -21.34 -42.56
N ARG A 206 -50.11 -21.68 -43.10
CA ARG A 206 -49.96 -22.11 -44.49
C ARG A 206 -50.80 -23.37 -44.78
N ASN A 207 -50.79 -24.34 -43.87
CA ASN A 207 -51.58 -25.56 -44.04
C ASN A 207 -53.09 -25.29 -43.96
N ARG A 208 -53.55 -24.43 -43.05
CA ARG A 208 -54.96 -24.02 -42.94
C ARG A 208 -55.46 -23.36 -44.22
N SER A 209 -54.65 -22.45 -44.79
CA SER A 209 -54.99 -21.78 -46.04
C SER A 209 -55.09 -22.77 -47.21
N ALA A 210 -54.19 -23.76 -47.28
CA ALA A 210 -54.22 -24.79 -48.32
C ALA A 210 -55.48 -25.66 -48.25
N VAL A 211 -55.95 -26.00 -47.04
CA VAL A 211 -57.20 -26.75 -46.84
C VAL A 211 -58.42 -25.94 -47.27
N LEU A 212 -58.45 -24.64 -46.94
CA LEU A 212 -59.56 -23.75 -47.30
C LEU A 212 -59.69 -23.60 -48.83
N GLU A 213 -58.58 -23.40 -49.52
CA GLU A 213 -58.53 -23.32 -50.99
C GLU A 213 -58.97 -24.63 -51.67
N ALA A 214 -58.65 -25.78 -51.07
CA ALA A 214 -59.08 -27.07 -51.59
C ALA A 214 -60.61 -27.26 -51.51
N CYS A 215 -61.26 -26.82 -50.42
CA CYS A 215 -62.72 -26.94 -50.26
C CYS A 215 -63.52 -26.04 -51.22
N LEU A 216 -63.00 -24.88 -51.61
CA LEU A 216 -63.69 -23.94 -52.49
C LEU A 216 -63.69 -24.35 -53.97
N ARG A 217 -62.97 -25.42 -54.33
CA ARG A 217 -62.78 -25.86 -55.71
C ARG A 217 -63.76 -26.96 -56.16
N GLU A 218 -64.60 -27.48 -55.27
CA GLU A 218 -65.60 -28.51 -55.57
C GLU A 218 -66.88 -27.88 -56.17
N PRO A 219 -67.47 -28.47 -57.23
CA PRO A 219 -68.68 -27.94 -57.84
C PRO A 219 -69.89 -28.12 -56.91
N ILE A 220 -70.58 -27.01 -56.65
CA ILE A 220 -71.87 -26.98 -55.99
C ILE A 220 -72.88 -27.77 -56.84
N SER A 221 -73.52 -28.80 -56.28
CA SER A 221 -74.48 -29.64 -57.01
C SER A 221 -75.82 -29.72 -56.29
N CYS A 222 -76.88 -29.84 -57.09
CA CYS A 222 -78.22 -30.04 -56.55
C CYS A 222 -78.43 -31.48 -56.09
N PRO A 223 -79.27 -31.70 -55.07
CA PRO A 223 -79.73 -33.04 -54.71
C PRO A 223 -80.34 -33.76 -55.92
N GLU A 224 -80.35 -35.09 -55.89
CA GLU A 224 -80.82 -35.90 -57.01
C GLU A 224 -82.27 -35.54 -57.42
N GLY A 225 -82.47 -35.28 -58.71
CA GLY A 225 -83.76 -34.90 -59.28
C GLY A 225 -84.14 -33.43 -59.10
N TYR A 226 -83.30 -32.60 -58.46
CA TYR A 226 -83.49 -31.16 -58.42
C TYR A 226 -82.77 -30.46 -59.57
N GLN A 227 -83.39 -29.40 -60.08
CA GLN A 227 -82.84 -28.54 -61.13
C GLN A 227 -82.33 -27.24 -60.53
N LEU A 228 -81.08 -26.86 -60.86
CA LEU A 228 -80.47 -25.63 -60.40
C LEU A 228 -81.04 -24.43 -61.18
N TRP A 229 -81.61 -23.47 -60.46
CA TRP A 229 -82.01 -22.18 -61.00
C TRP A 229 -81.57 -21.05 -60.06
N ARG A 230 -80.76 -20.12 -60.59
CA ARG A 230 -80.25 -18.95 -59.85
C ARG A 230 -79.70 -19.26 -58.45
N GLY A 231 -78.97 -20.37 -58.31
CA GLY A 231 -78.33 -20.76 -57.05
C GLY A 231 -79.23 -21.50 -56.06
N ILE A 232 -80.46 -21.84 -56.43
CA ILE A 232 -81.40 -22.65 -55.65
C ILE A 232 -81.80 -23.88 -56.46
N CYS A 233 -81.94 -25.02 -55.80
CA CYS A 233 -82.36 -26.27 -56.41
C CYS A 233 -83.88 -26.41 -56.30
N TYR A 234 -84.58 -26.77 -57.39
CA TYR A 234 -86.03 -26.97 -57.37
C TYR A 234 -86.45 -28.33 -57.91
N LYS A 235 -87.52 -28.90 -57.34
CA LYS A 235 -88.10 -30.17 -57.77
C LYS A 235 -89.61 -30.16 -57.60
N ALA A 236 -90.32 -30.52 -58.66
CA ALA A 236 -91.78 -30.65 -58.64
C ALA A 236 -92.19 -32.10 -58.39
N PHE A 237 -93.18 -32.29 -57.52
CA PHE A 237 -93.76 -33.56 -57.15
C PHE A 237 -95.22 -33.60 -57.60
N ASP A 238 -95.54 -34.55 -58.49
CA ASP A 238 -96.91 -34.77 -58.98
C ASP A 238 -97.78 -35.58 -58.00
N THR A 239 -97.19 -36.02 -56.88
CA THR A 239 -97.93 -36.65 -55.78
C THR A 239 -98.82 -35.61 -55.11
N ARG A 240 -100.12 -35.93 -55.00
CA ARG A 240 -101.12 -35.02 -54.45
C ARG A 240 -101.22 -35.16 -52.94
N GLU A 241 -100.90 -34.10 -52.22
CA GLU A 241 -100.89 -34.06 -50.76
C GLU A 241 -101.57 -32.79 -50.26
N PRO A 242 -102.19 -32.77 -49.06
CA PRO A 242 -102.58 -31.55 -48.37
C PRO A 242 -101.37 -30.62 -48.16
N PHE A 243 -101.59 -29.30 -48.01
CA PHE A 243 -100.51 -28.31 -47.96
C PHE A 243 -99.45 -28.61 -46.89
N ASN A 244 -99.87 -28.99 -45.70
CA ASN A 244 -98.97 -29.28 -44.58
C ASN A 244 -98.12 -30.54 -44.82
N ASP A 245 -98.68 -31.54 -45.51
CA ASP A 245 -97.99 -32.77 -45.88
C ASP A 245 -97.01 -32.53 -47.04
N ALA A 246 -97.40 -31.72 -48.02
CA ALA A 246 -96.50 -31.22 -49.06
C ALA A 246 -95.31 -30.44 -48.47
N ALA A 247 -95.55 -29.56 -47.50
CA ALA A 247 -94.49 -28.85 -46.78
C ALA A 247 -93.60 -29.80 -45.96
N ALA A 248 -94.17 -30.85 -45.36
CA ALA A 248 -93.41 -31.89 -44.67
C ALA A 248 -92.56 -32.72 -45.65
N ALA A 249 -93.08 -33.04 -46.83
CA ALA A 249 -92.36 -33.75 -47.87
C ALA A 249 -91.15 -32.94 -48.36
N CYS A 250 -91.30 -31.63 -48.61
CA CYS A 250 -90.17 -30.78 -48.96
C CYS A 250 -89.12 -30.71 -47.84
N ARG A 251 -89.53 -30.62 -46.57
CA ARG A 251 -88.58 -30.67 -45.43
C ARG A 251 -87.83 -31.99 -45.35
N LYS A 252 -88.53 -33.10 -45.57
CA LYS A 252 -87.93 -34.44 -45.59
C LYS A 252 -86.93 -34.59 -46.73
N ASP A 253 -87.16 -33.92 -47.86
CA ASP A 253 -86.28 -33.92 -49.03
C ASP A 253 -85.20 -32.83 -48.99
N GLY A 254 -84.98 -32.21 -47.82
CA GLY A 254 -83.88 -31.27 -47.57
C GLY A 254 -84.17 -29.82 -47.93
N GLY A 255 -85.44 -29.45 -48.10
CA GLY A 255 -85.85 -28.12 -48.55
C GLY A 255 -87.12 -27.59 -47.90
N THR A 256 -87.79 -26.68 -48.61
CA THR A 256 -89.07 -26.06 -48.23
C THR A 256 -89.97 -26.00 -49.47
N LEU A 257 -91.25 -25.69 -49.34
CA LEU A 257 -92.07 -25.37 -50.51
C LEU A 257 -91.47 -24.17 -51.26
N ALA A 258 -91.55 -24.19 -52.59
CA ALA A 258 -90.92 -23.20 -53.45
C ALA A 258 -91.53 -21.81 -53.26
N MET A 259 -90.68 -20.79 -53.22
CA MET A 259 -91.03 -19.40 -52.95
C MET A 259 -90.67 -18.54 -54.17
N PRO A 260 -91.47 -18.56 -55.26
CA PRO A 260 -91.22 -17.75 -56.46
C PRO A 260 -91.42 -16.26 -56.19
N ARG A 261 -90.35 -15.59 -55.74
CA ARG A 261 -90.33 -14.16 -55.35
C ARG A 261 -90.04 -13.19 -56.49
N ASP A 262 -89.77 -13.70 -57.68
CA ASP A 262 -89.51 -12.91 -58.88
C ASP A 262 -90.15 -13.56 -60.11
N ALA A 263 -90.36 -12.74 -61.15
CA ALA A 263 -91.03 -13.15 -62.38
C ALA A 263 -90.29 -14.30 -63.08
N GLU A 264 -88.95 -14.30 -63.03
CA GLU A 264 -88.13 -15.31 -63.69
C GLU A 264 -88.15 -16.65 -62.95
N THR A 265 -88.07 -16.65 -61.62
CA THR A 265 -88.27 -17.87 -60.81
C THR A 265 -89.69 -18.41 -61.00
N ASN A 266 -90.71 -17.57 -61.00
CA ASN A 266 -92.08 -18.00 -61.28
C ASN A 266 -92.22 -18.62 -62.67
N ALA A 267 -91.62 -18.02 -63.70
CA ALA A 267 -91.60 -18.57 -65.06
C ALA A 267 -90.82 -19.89 -65.16
N PHE A 268 -89.72 -20.03 -64.43
CA PHE A 268 -88.98 -21.28 -64.32
C PHE A 268 -89.84 -22.37 -63.66
N LEU A 269 -90.55 -22.05 -62.57
CA LEU A 269 -91.46 -23.01 -61.92
C LEU A 269 -92.58 -23.48 -62.86
N ILE A 270 -93.14 -22.60 -63.71
CA ILE A 270 -94.10 -22.99 -64.77
C ILE A 270 -93.51 -24.09 -65.67
N SER A 271 -92.24 -23.94 -66.08
CA SER A 271 -91.57 -24.95 -66.91
C SER A 271 -91.36 -26.26 -66.14
N LEU A 272 -91.08 -26.18 -64.85
CA LEU A 272 -90.87 -27.32 -63.97
C LEU A 272 -92.17 -28.10 -63.75
N PHE A 273 -93.30 -27.43 -63.51
CA PHE A 273 -94.61 -28.08 -63.33
C PHE A 273 -95.04 -28.84 -64.61
N LYS A 274 -94.80 -28.24 -65.78
CA LYS A 274 -95.06 -28.88 -67.08
C LYS A 274 -94.22 -30.15 -67.25
N SER A 275 -92.97 -30.14 -66.79
CA SER A 275 -92.10 -31.32 -66.86
C SER A 275 -92.50 -32.45 -65.89
N ALA A 276 -93.17 -32.12 -64.78
CA ALA A 276 -93.60 -33.07 -63.76
C ALA A 276 -94.95 -33.75 -64.07
N GLY A 277 -95.67 -33.32 -65.11
CA GLY A 277 -96.96 -33.90 -65.50
C GLY A 277 -97.97 -32.83 -65.93
N GLY A 278 -97.97 -31.66 -65.29
CA GLY A 278 -98.78 -30.49 -65.70
C GLY A 278 -100.30 -30.71 -65.72
N TYR A 279 -100.80 -31.80 -65.12
CA TYR A 279 -102.23 -32.16 -65.09
C TYR A 279 -102.97 -31.63 -63.87
N TYR A 280 -102.24 -31.30 -62.80
CA TYR A 280 -102.80 -30.79 -61.55
C TYR A 280 -102.20 -29.43 -61.23
N ASP A 281 -102.89 -28.69 -60.38
CA ASP A 281 -102.34 -27.46 -59.81
C ASP A 281 -101.33 -27.81 -58.70
N PHE A 282 -100.41 -26.90 -58.42
CA PHE A 282 -99.27 -27.16 -57.51
C PHE A 282 -99.23 -26.18 -56.35
N PHE A 283 -99.09 -26.67 -55.12
CA PHE A 283 -98.77 -25.83 -53.97
C PHE A 283 -97.40 -25.18 -54.14
N ILE A 284 -97.38 -23.88 -53.85
CA ILE A 284 -96.17 -23.10 -53.61
C ILE A 284 -96.13 -22.74 -52.12
N GLY A 285 -94.97 -22.29 -51.64
CA GLY A 285 -94.75 -22.02 -50.23
C GLY A 285 -95.38 -20.73 -49.72
N LEU A 286 -96.54 -20.31 -50.23
CA LEU A 286 -97.25 -19.10 -49.81
C LEU A 286 -98.56 -19.48 -49.13
N GLN A 287 -98.84 -18.86 -47.98
CA GLN A 287 -100.03 -19.11 -47.16
C GLN A 287 -100.41 -17.88 -46.35
N ASP A 288 -101.64 -17.81 -45.83
CA ASP A 288 -102.06 -16.85 -44.80
C ASP A 288 -102.75 -17.51 -43.58
N GLN A 289 -102.53 -18.82 -43.38
CA GLN A 289 -103.07 -19.60 -42.25
C GLN A 289 -102.82 -18.99 -40.87
N ARG A 290 -101.71 -18.25 -40.69
CA ARG A 290 -101.37 -17.60 -39.40
C ARG A 290 -102.21 -16.35 -39.13
N GLU A 291 -102.54 -15.58 -40.16
CA GLU A 291 -103.29 -14.35 -40.06
C GLU A 291 -103.98 -14.06 -41.40
N LYS A 292 -105.31 -14.19 -41.44
CA LYS A 292 -106.11 -14.06 -42.66
C LYS A 292 -105.84 -12.72 -43.36
N GLY A 293 -105.55 -12.77 -44.66
CA GLY A 293 -105.21 -11.61 -45.47
C GLY A 293 -103.73 -11.20 -45.41
N ARG A 294 -102.91 -11.87 -44.58
CA ARG A 294 -101.46 -11.60 -44.46
C ARG A 294 -100.63 -12.79 -44.97
N PHE A 295 -100.39 -12.79 -46.28
CA PHE A 295 -99.62 -13.84 -46.94
C PHE A 295 -98.13 -13.83 -46.58
N GLU A 296 -97.63 -15.02 -46.26
CA GLU A 296 -96.26 -15.29 -45.86
C GLU A 296 -95.71 -16.51 -46.58
N TRP A 297 -94.42 -16.46 -46.87
CA TRP A 297 -93.69 -17.54 -47.49
C TRP A 297 -93.28 -18.61 -46.47
N ALA A 298 -92.86 -19.78 -46.94
CA ALA A 298 -92.48 -20.93 -46.11
C ALA A 298 -91.31 -20.63 -45.14
N ASP A 299 -90.48 -19.63 -45.42
CA ASP A 299 -89.44 -19.12 -44.52
C ASP A 299 -89.92 -18.08 -43.50
N GLY A 300 -91.21 -17.73 -43.54
CA GLY A 300 -91.88 -16.78 -42.65
C GLY A 300 -91.80 -15.31 -43.08
N SER A 301 -91.16 -14.98 -44.19
CA SER A 301 -91.16 -13.61 -44.70
C SER A 301 -92.46 -13.26 -45.44
N ALA A 302 -92.83 -11.99 -45.45
CA ALA A 302 -94.05 -11.52 -46.14
C ALA A 302 -93.94 -11.65 -47.67
N LEU A 303 -95.09 -11.70 -48.36
CA LEU A 303 -95.19 -11.83 -49.82
C LEU A 303 -94.27 -10.86 -50.61
N GLY A 304 -94.18 -9.62 -50.15
CA GLY A 304 -93.42 -8.56 -50.82
C GLY A 304 -94.21 -7.92 -51.97
N GLU A 305 -93.51 -7.31 -52.93
CA GLU A 305 -94.13 -6.58 -54.05
C GLU A 305 -94.56 -7.49 -55.19
N TYR A 306 -93.74 -8.51 -55.51
CA TYR A 306 -94.03 -9.43 -56.60
C TYR A 306 -95.14 -10.40 -56.22
N ASN A 307 -96.12 -10.54 -57.10
CA ASN A 307 -97.14 -11.57 -57.02
C ASN A 307 -97.62 -11.94 -58.43
N SER A 308 -98.13 -13.17 -58.57
CA SER A 308 -98.73 -13.63 -59.82
C SER A 308 -100.16 -14.11 -59.59
N TRP A 309 -100.92 -13.40 -58.76
CA TRP A 309 -102.34 -13.67 -58.50
C TRP A 309 -103.16 -13.70 -59.79
N ALA A 310 -104.14 -14.58 -59.83
CA ALA A 310 -105.12 -14.62 -60.90
C ALA A 310 -106.10 -13.44 -60.78
N GLN A 311 -106.85 -13.18 -61.85
CA GLN A 311 -107.83 -12.09 -61.81
C GLN A 311 -108.91 -12.39 -60.78
N GLY A 312 -109.06 -11.52 -59.78
CA GLY A 312 -110.01 -11.67 -58.68
C GLY A 312 -109.42 -12.30 -57.42
N GLU A 313 -108.16 -12.74 -57.46
CA GLU A 313 -107.46 -13.34 -56.33
C GLU A 313 -106.57 -12.32 -55.60
N PRO A 314 -106.31 -12.50 -54.29
CA PRO A 314 -106.87 -13.54 -53.44
C PRO A 314 -108.34 -13.26 -53.04
N ASP A 315 -109.21 -14.28 -53.13
CA ASP A 315 -110.65 -14.16 -52.86
C ASP A 315 -111.06 -14.44 -51.40
N GLY A 316 -110.13 -14.99 -50.62
CA GLY A 316 -110.32 -15.35 -49.22
C GLY A 316 -111.01 -16.70 -48.98
N ILE A 317 -111.35 -17.50 -50.00
CA ILE A 317 -112.01 -18.82 -49.86
C ILE A 317 -111.11 -19.82 -49.13
N GLY A 318 -109.80 -19.81 -49.40
CA GLY A 318 -108.82 -20.65 -48.70
C GLY A 318 -107.60 -19.89 -48.23
N ASP A 319 -106.69 -20.60 -47.54
CA ASP A 319 -105.53 -20.00 -46.90
C ASP A 319 -104.19 -20.44 -47.51
N CYS A 320 -104.21 -21.41 -48.43
CA CYS A 320 -103.02 -21.98 -49.04
C CYS A 320 -102.97 -21.69 -50.53
N VAL A 321 -101.80 -21.28 -51.03
CA VAL A 321 -101.68 -20.78 -52.39
C VAL A 321 -101.28 -21.88 -53.34
N VAL A 322 -102.07 -21.99 -54.40
CA VAL A 322 -101.94 -22.96 -55.44
C VAL A 322 -101.59 -22.25 -56.74
N PHE A 323 -100.71 -22.86 -57.51
CA PHE A 323 -100.35 -22.45 -58.85
C PHE A 323 -101.21 -23.19 -59.88
N GLY A 324 -102.04 -22.44 -60.61
CA GLY A 324 -102.91 -22.96 -61.66
C GLY A 324 -102.13 -23.42 -62.89
N THR A 325 -102.24 -24.69 -63.28
CA THR A 325 -101.57 -25.23 -64.47
C THR A 325 -102.49 -25.32 -65.69
N SER A 326 -103.81 -25.20 -65.50
CA SER A 326 -104.82 -25.28 -66.56
C SER A 326 -106.02 -24.35 -66.29
N GLY A 327 -106.96 -24.25 -67.24
CA GLY A 327 -108.20 -23.50 -67.07
C GLY A 327 -108.05 -21.97 -67.05
N PHE A 328 -109.00 -21.29 -66.42
CA PHE A 328 -109.11 -19.83 -66.38
C PHE A 328 -107.96 -19.14 -65.62
N TRP A 329 -107.40 -19.80 -64.61
CA TRP A 329 -106.28 -19.30 -63.79
C TRP A 329 -104.94 -19.92 -64.19
N LYS A 330 -104.81 -20.39 -65.43
CA LYS A 330 -103.57 -20.97 -65.94
C LYS A 330 -102.40 -19.98 -65.78
N ASP A 331 -101.27 -20.51 -65.32
CA ASP A 331 -100.02 -19.80 -65.09
C ASP A 331 -100.14 -18.68 -64.01
N LYS A 332 -101.19 -18.74 -63.17
CA LYS A 332 -101.48 -17.77 -62.10
C LYS A 332 -101.73 -18.43 -60.75
N TRP A 333 -101.60 -17.66 -59.68
CA TRP A 333 -101.80 -18.09 -58.30
C TRP A 333 -103.23 -17.81 -57.84
N PHE A 334 -103.79 -18.70 -57.03
CA PHE A 334 -105.05 -18.50 -56.33
C PHE A 334 -104.98 -19.15 -54.94
N ASN A 335 -105.75 -18.66 -53.98
CA ASN A 335 -105.81 -19.28 -52.66
C ASN A 335 -106.94 -20.32 -52.63
N TYR A 336 -106.67 -21.48 -52.03
CA TYR A 336 -107.62 -22.58 -51.92
C TYR A 336 -107.50 -23.30 -50.58
N GLU A 337 -108.45 -24.19 -50.30
CA GLU A 337 -108.51 -24.95 -49.05
C GLU A 337 -107.21 -25.78 -48.85
N CYS A 338 -106.55 -25.60 -47.70
CA CYS A 338 -105.27 -26.24 -47.40
C CYS A 338 -105.34 -27.78 -47.30
N ASP A 339 -106.51 -28.31 -46.97
CA ASP A 339 -106.75 -29.75 -46.82
C ASP A 339 -106.95 -30.47 -48.17
N MET A 340 -107.06 -29.72 -49.26
CA MET A 340 -107.19 -30.26 -50.60
C MET A 340 -105.84 -30.73 -51.14
N SER A 341 -105.84 -31.89 -51.81
CA SER A 341 -104.62 -32.51 -52.29
C SER A 341 -104.23 -32.01 -53.68
N PHE A 342 -103.08 -31.36 -53.76
CA PHE A 342 -102.46 -30.82 -54.98
C PHE A 342 -101.03 -31.34 -55.13
N GLY A 343 -100.46 -31.26 -56.34
CA GLY A 343 -99.02 -31.43 -56.50
C GLY A 343 -98.28 -30.36 -55.70
N PHE A 344 -96.97 -30.46 -55.55
CA PHE A 344 -96.21 -29.43 -54.82
C PHE A 344 -94.79 -29.33 -55.31
N VAL A 345 -94.16 -28.18 -55.08
CA VAL A 345 -92.79 -27.94 -55.54
C VAL A 345 -91.91 -27.53 -54.39
N CYS A 346 -90.76 -28.18 -54.31
CA CYS A 346 -89.77 -27.95 -53.28
C CYS A 346 -88.62 -27.09 -53.82
N GLN A 347 -88.05 -26.28 -52.94
CA GLN A 347 -86.77 -25.61 -53.13
C GLN A 347 -85.76 -26.01 -52.04
N ALA A 348 -84.51 -26.22 -52.41
CA ALA A 348 -83.41 -26.60 -51.51
C ALA A 348 -82.14 -25.81 -51.80
N ILE A 349 -81.30 -25.62 -50.79
CA ILE A 349 -79.99 -24.99 -50.96
C ILE A 349 -79.04 -26.04 -51.57
N PRO A 350 -78.30 -25.71 -52.64
CA PRO A 350 -77.30 -26.61 -53.20
C PRO A 350 -76.23 -27.01 -52.15
N GLY A 351 -75.83 -28.29 -52.15
CA GLY A 351 -74.81 -28.79 -51.21
C GLY A 351 -73.39 -28.67 -51.77
N ALA A 352 -72.42 -28.39 -50.89
CA ALA A 352 -71.00 -28.61 -51.20
C ALA A 352 -70.66 -30.08 -50.96
N SER A 353 -70.15 -30.80 -51.97
CA SER A 353 -69.64 -32.17 -51.81
C SER A 353 -68.23 -32.16 -51.21
N CYS A 354 -68.06 -31.67 -49.99
CA CYS A 354 -66.79 -31.85 -49.28
C CYS A 354 -66.73 -33.25 -48.66
N LYS A 355 -66.23 -34.24 -49.41
CA LYS A 355 -65.76 -35.49 -48.79
C LYS A 355 -64.44 -35.19 -48.06
N SER A 356 -64.51 -34.78 -46.80
CA SER A 356 -63.30 -34.63 -46.00
C SER A 356 -62.74 -36.02 -45.64
N THR A 357 -61.83 -36.55 -46.46
CA THR A 357 -60.91 -37.58 -45.98
C THR A 357 -59.86 -36.87 -45.13
N ILE A 358 -60.20 -36.55 -43.88
CA ILE A 358 -59.19 -36.24 -42.87
C ILE A 358 -58.66 -37.58 -42.40
N SER A 359 -57.56 -38.03 -43.00
CA SER A 359 -56.73 -39.08 -42.43
C SER A 359 -56.27 -38.62 -41.05
N SER A 360 -56.68 -39.37 -40.02
CA SER A 360 -56.20 -39.24 -38.66
C SER A 360 -54.71 -39.60 -38.60
N SER A 361 -53.86 -38.65 -38.94
CA SER A 361 -52.45 -38.68 -38.55
C SER A 361 -52.14 -37.31 -37.99
N HIS A 362 -52.22 -37.20 -36.66
CA HIS A 362 -51.36 -36.45 -35.74
C HIS A 362 -51.95 -36.53 -34.32
N SER A 363 -52.07 -37.76 -33.80
CA SER A 363 -52.27 -38.00 -32.36
C SER A 363 -51.17 -38.93 -31.86
N ARG A 364 -49.96 -38.38 -31.71
CA ARG A 364 -48.98 -38.87 -30.74
C ARG A 364 -47.82 -37.88 -30.60
N CYS A 365 -47.83 -37.16 -29.47
CA CYS A 365 -46.74 -36.99 -28.50
C CYS A 365 -46.94 -35.66 -27.75
N VAL A 366 -47.38 -35.72 -26.48
CA VAL A 366 -46.59 -35.36 -25.29
C VAL A 366 -47.31 -35.96 -24.08
N ASN A 367 -46.71 -36.98 -23.47
CA ASN A 367 -46.91 -37.28 -22.06
C ASN A 367 -45.55 -36.99 -21.41
N SER A 368 -45.45 -35.93 -20.63
CA SER A 368 -44.36 -35.72 -19.68
C SER A 368 -44.91 -34.86 -18.55
N THR A 369 -45.07 -35.54 -17.42
CA THR A 369 -45.52 -35.10 -16.11
C THR A 369 -44.72 -33.94 -15.55
N SER A 370 -45.42 -32.89 -15.13
CA SER A 370 -44.91 -31.92 -14.17
C SER A 370 -44.86 -32.55 -12.78
N SER A 371 -43.65 -32.74 -12.24
CA SER A 371 -43.44 -32.93 -10.80
C SER A 371 -43.16 -31.55 -10.20
N ILE A 372 -44.08 -31.11 -9.35
CA ILE A 372 -43.92 -30.00 -8.42
C ILE A 372 -43.12 -30.53 -7.24
N SER A 373 -41.99 -29.88 -6.96
CA SER A 373 -41.35 -29.77 -5.63
C SER A 373 -40.79 -28.37 -5.48
#